data_AF-A0A956QRE9-F1
#
_entry.id   AF-A0A956QRE9-F1
#
_cell.length_a   1.000
_cell.length_b   1.000
_cell.length_c   1.000
_cell.angle_alpha   90.00
_cell.angle_beta   90.00
_cell.angle_gamma   90.00
#
_symmetry.space_group_name_H-M   'P 1'
#
loop_
_entity.id
_entity.type
_entity.pdbx_description
1 polymer ?
#
loop_
_entity_poly.entity_id
_entity_poly.type
_entity_poly.pdbx_seq_one_letter_code
_entity_poly.pdbx_strand_id
1 'polypeptide(L)'
;AAGVTVSYDVSTNKFNATSKDEGSNFIKFTAGTSNFLSAANLDNTTTSQTLGADARFKINGGATLTAASNNIDLSVYGFSGVTVDVTNAIDGDTYNFTVGQDSASLKEKVKDFVKAYNDLAKFYDKETAVTETSRGKLAGNFLVRSLFQDVRTALQEGTANLTLGQAGISTGAIGSSVSAITNELTFDEAAFDAALANDPTEVESLFDTAFTNIFNKLDPATEAVTGLIATSITSVQDQISQLDDRIQRALDRIETQRQISEKRFIAMEDVIRRFQSQTVNLPTFR
;
A
#
# COMPACT_ATOMS: atom_id res chain seq x y z
N ALA A 1 -18.76 25.75 16.28
CA ALA A 1 -19.15 27.13 15.93
C ALA A 1 -20.64 27.14 15.61
N ALA A 2 -21.36 28.26 15.84
CA ALA A 2 -22.83 28.31 15.87
C ALA A 2 -23.56 28.30 14.49
N GLY A 3 -22.95 27.82 13.40
CA GLY A 3 -23.61 27.69 12.09
C GLY A 3 -24.06 28.99 11.41
N VAL A 4 -23.71 30.17 11.95
CA VAL A 4 -24.18 31.47 11.47
C VAL A 4 -23.00 32.43 11.29
N THR A 5 -23.11 33.32 10.31
CA THR A 5 -22.25 34.50 10.13
C THR A 5 -23.03 35.75 10.51
N VAL A 6 -22.47 36.61 11.36
CA VAL A 6 -23.11 37.87 11.78
C VAL A 6 -22.23 39.04 11.38
N SER A 7 -22.82 40.09 10.82
CA SER A 7 -22.16 41.33 10.44
C SER A 7 -22.98 42.55 10.87
N TYR A 8 -22.33 43.70 10.99
CA TYR A 8 -22.97 44.98 11.25
C TYR A 8 -22.78 45.90 10.05
N ASP A 9 -23.89 46.38 9.48
CA ASP A 9 -23.89 47.34 8.38
C ASP A 9 -24.08 48.75 8.94
N VAL A 10 -23.00 49.54 8.87
CA VAL A 10 -22.96 50.93 9.36
C VAL A 10 -23.82 51.88 8.53
N SER A 11 -24.11 51.55 7.26
CA SER A 11 -24.87 52.43 6.36
C SER A 11 -26.38 52.33 6.62
N THR A 12 -26.85 51.13 6.96
CA THR A 12 -28.26 50.86 7.29
C THR A 12 -28.52 50.80 8.80
N ASN A 13 -27.46 50.84 9.61
CA ASN A 13 -27.49 50.72 11.08
C ASN A 13 -28.18 49.43 11.53
N LYS A 14 -27.86 48.30 10.89
CA LYS A 14 -28.48 46.98 11.11
C LYS A 14 -27.46 45.87 11.32
N PHE A 15 -27.80 44.91 12.17
CA PHE A 15 -27.11 43.63 12.23
C PHE A 15 -27.72 42.67 11.20
N ASN A 16 -26.87 42.01 10.42
CA ASN A 16 -27.27 40.96 9.47
C ASN A 16 -26.73 39.62 9.97
N ALA A 17 -27.58 38.60 9.95
CA ALA A 17 -27.20 37.24 10.29
C ALA A 17 -27.60 36.31 9.15
N THR A 18 -26.66 35.46 8.73
CA THR A 18 -26.85 34.52 7.61
C THR A 18 -26.46 33.13 8.06
N SER A 19 -27.33 32.16 7.79
CA SER A 19 -27.03 30.74 8.01
C SER A 19 -25.86 30.34 7.12
N LYS A 20 -24.95 29.52 7.64
CA LYS A 20 -23.92 28.86 6.85
C LYS A 20 -24.46 27.60 6.16
N ASP A 21 -25.54 27.06 6.70
CA ASP A 21 -26.23 25.91 6.15
C ASP A 21 -27.31 26.37 5.15
N GLU A 22 -27.38 25.66 4.04
CA GLU A 22 -28.36 25.87 2.97
C GLU A 22 -29.77 25.42 3.41
N GLY A 23 -30.78 25.87 2.67
CA GLY A 23 -32.18 25.53 2.91
C GLY A 23 -32.92 26.52 3.82
N SER A 24 -34.14 26.14 4.19
CA SER A 24 -35.07 26.99 4.94
C SER A 24 -34.78 27.01 6.45
N ASN A 25 -33.62 27.57 6.82
CA ASN A 25 -33.17 27.64 8.22
C ASN A 25 -33.57 28.95 8.89
N PHE A 26 -34.19 28.84 10.07
CA PHE A 26 -34.43 29.99 10.95
C PHE A 26 -33.22 30.26 11.84
N ILE A 27 -32.87 31.54 12.00
CA ILE A 27 -31.89 31.97 12.99
C ILE A 27 -32.65 32.50 14.21
N LYS A 28 -32.38 31.94 15.39
CA LYS A 28 -32.95 32.41 16.64
C LYS A 28 -31.86 32.92 17.57
N PHE A 29 -31.95 34.18 17.96
CA PHE A 29 -31.16 34.72 19.06
C PHE A 29 -31.90 34.48 20.37
N THR A 30 -31.17 34.08 21.41
CA THR A 30 -31.71 33.90 22.76
C THR A 30 -31.02 34.86 23.71
N ALA A 31 -31.79 35.70 24.39
CA ALA A 31 -31.24 36.66 25.35
C ALA A 31 -30.74 35.94 26.60
N GLY A 32 -29.59 36.39 27.11
CA GLY A 32 -29.17 36.11 28.48
C GLY A 32 -29.76 37.13 29.45
N THR A 33 -28.93 37.68 30.35
CA THR A 33 -29.33 38.73 31.30
C THR A 33 -29.33 40.16 30.72
N SER A 34 -28.87 40.33 29.49
CA SER A 34 -28.72 41.65 28.83
C SER A 34 -29.96 42.04 28.02
N ASN A 35 -30.24 43.34 27.96
CA ASN A 35 -31.27 43.93 27.09
C ASN A 35 -30.79 44.19 25.64
N PHE A 36 -29.57 43.75 25.29
CA PHE A 36 -28.97 44.02 24.00
C PHE A 36 -29.82 43.58 22.80
N LEU A 37 -30.42 42.38 22.83
CA LEU A 37 -31.20 41.89 21.68
C LEU A 37 -32.42 42.78 21.39
N SER A 38 -33.12 43.24 22.43
CA SER A 38 -34.23 44.18 22.27
C SER A 38 -33.75 45.56 21.83
N ALA A 39 -32.63 46.04 22.35
CA ALA A 39 -32.04 47.32 21.93
C ALA A 39 -31.54 47.30 20.48
N ALA A 40 -31.06 46.14 20.02
CA ALA A 40 -30.58 45.90 18.66
C ALA A 40 -31.68 45.41 17.70
N ASN A 41 -32.92 45.26 18.17
CA ASN A 41 -34.06 44.74 17.42
C ASN A 41 -33.80 43.34 16.79
N LEU A 42 -33.08 42.50 17.51
CA LEU A 42 -32.70 41.12 17.14
C LEU A 42 -33.54 40.05 17.85
N ASP A 43 -34.48 40.45 18.70
CA ASP A 43 -35.41 39.56 19.41
C ASP A 43 -36.72 39.28 18.63
N ASN A 44 -36.91 39.91 17.46
CA ASN A 44 -38.05 39.67 16.57
C ASN A 44 -37.76 38.55 15.55
N THR A 45 -38.36 37.37 15.74
CA THR A 45 -37.90 36.14 15.10
C THR A 45 -38.63 35.74 13.81
N THR A 46 -39.68 36.43 13.35
CA THR A 46 -40.47 35.95 12.19
C THR A 46 -40.70 36.97 11.07
N THR A 47 -40.72 38.28 11.35
CA THR A 47 -41.03 39.30 10.31
C THR A 47 -39.80 39.92 9.64
N SER A 48 -38.60 39.62 10.13
CA SER A 48 -37.35 40.27 9.71
C SER A 48 -36.31 39.32 9.11
N GLN A 49 -36.71 38.09 8.78
CA GLN A 49 -35.86 37.10 8.14
C GLN A 49 -36.38 36.74 6.75
N THR A 50 -35.47 36.59 5.80
CA THR A 50 -35.74 35.93 4.52
C THR A 50 -35.19 34.52 4.63
N LEU A 51 -36.06 33.51 4.55
CA LEU A 51 -35.62 32.11 4.57
C LEU A 51 -34.98 31.73 3.25
N GLY A 52 -33.98 30.85 3.31
CA GLY A 52 -33.52 30.13 2.14
C GLY A 52 -34.62 29.23 1.56
N ALA A 53 -34.40 28.75 0.34
CA ALA A 53 -35.28 27.77 -0.28
C ALA A 53 -34.60 26.41 -0.29
N ASP A 54 -35.37 25.36 0.01
CA ASP A 54 -34.90 23.99 -0.16
C ASP A 54 -34.84 23.65 -1.65
N ALA A 55 -33.82 22.88 -2.05
CA ALA A 55 -33.72 22.32 -3.39
C ALA A 55 -34.92 21.41 -3.66
N ARG A 56 -35.55 21.55 -4.84
CA ARG A 56 -36.69 20.72 -5.26
C ARG A 56 -36.33 20.01 -6.55
N PHE A 57 -36.46 18.70 -6.57
CA PHE A 57 -36.07 17.87 -7.71
C PHE A 57 -36.99 16.67 -7.86
N LYS A 58 -36.90 16.00 -9.02
CA LYS A 58 -37.62 14.76 -9.32
C LYS A 58 -36.62 13.75 -9.88
N ILE A 59 -36.76 12.49 -9.47
CA ILE A 59 -35.98 11.39 -10.03
C ILE A 59 -36.94 10.49 -10.82
N ASN A 60 -36.56 10.15 -12.06
CA ASN A 60 -37.31 9.23 -12.93
C ASN A 60 -38.81 9.57 -13.07
N GLY A 61 -39.15 10.87 -13.15
CA GLY A 61 -40.54 11.33 -13.28
C GLY A 61 -41.42 11.11 -12.04
N GLY A 62 -40.82 10.74 -10.89
CA GLY A 62 -41.52 10.51 -9.63
C GLY A 62 -42.02 11.78 -8.93
N ALA A 63 -42.33 11.63 -7.64
CA ALA A 63 -42.78 12.73 -6.79
C ALA A 63 -41.69 13.80 -6.64
N THR A 64 -42.12 15.04 -6.38
CA THR A 64 -41.19 16.13 -6.04
C THR A 64 -40.57 15.85 -4.67
N LEU A 65 -39.25 15.73 -4.64
CA LEU A 65 -38.44 15.60 -3.45
C LEU A 65 -37.87 16.97 -3.05
N THR A 66 -37.48 17.11 -1.78
CA THR A 66 -36.96 18.35 -1.21
C THR A 66 -35.72 18.09 -0.37
N ALA A 67 -34.64 18.82 -0.61
CA ALA A 67 -33.40 18.74 0.17
C ALA A 67 -32.98 20.12 0.67
N ALA A 68 -32.50 20.20 1.91
CA ALA A 68 -31.99 21.46 2.46
C ALA A 68 -30.63 21.87 1.84
N SER A 69 -29.87 20.91 1.31
CA SER A 69 -28.54 21.11 0.71
C SER A 69 -28.58 20.93 -0.80
N ASN A 70 -27.72 21.63 -1.52
CA ASN A 70 -27.42 21.45 -2.94
C ASN A 70 -26.52 20.25 -3.19
N ASN A 71 -25.68 19.87 -2.21
CA ASN A 71 -25.01 18.59 -2.19
C ASN A 71 -25.92 17.54 -1.54
N ILE A 72 -26.56 16.74 -2.37
CA ILE A 72 -27.66 15.84 -1.99
C ILE A 72 -27.15 14.39 -2.03
N ASP A 73 -27.10 13.76 -0.86
CA ASP A 73 -26.98 12.31 -0.76
C ASP A 73 -28.33 11.67 -1.09
N LEU A 74 -28.39 10.90 -2.19
CA LEU A 74 -29.61 10.25 -2.62
C LEU A 74 -29.96 8.98 -1.83
N SER A 75 -29.07 8.53 -0.93
CA SER A 75 -29.34 7.40 -0.04
C SER A 75 -30.58 7.64 0.84
N VAL A 76 -30.77 8.90 1.27
CA VAL A 76 -31.92 9.37 2.04
C VAL A 76 -33.25 9.19 1.27
N TYR A 77 -33.17 9.13 -0.06
CA TYR A 77 -34.31 8.96 -0.97
C TYR A 77 -34.36 7.57 -1.61
N GLY A 78 -33.58 6.61 -1.11
CA GLY A 78 -33.59 5.21 -1.56
C GLY A 78 -32.63 4.88 -2.70
N PHE A 79 -31.75 5.81 -3.10
CA PHE A 79 -30.71 5.56 -4.12
C PHE A 79 -29.33 5.55 -3.45
N SER A 80 -28.94 4.39 -2.94
CA SER A 80 -27.66 4.22 -2.24
C SER A 80 -26.46 4.45 -3.16
N GLY A 81 -25.41 5.10 -2.64
CA GLY A 81 -24.13 5.30 -3.35
C GLY A 81 -24.15 6.39 -4.42
N VAL A 82 -25.21 7.20 -4.49
CA VAL A 82 -25.30 8.33 -5.44
C VAL A 82 -25.39 9.65 -4.67
N THR A 83 -24.47 10.55 -4.98
CA THR A 83 -24.48 11.93 -4.49
C THR A 83 -24.59 12.87 -5.69
N VAL A 84 -25.44 13.89 -5.58
CA VAL A 84 -25.67 14.87 -6.64
C VAL A 84 -25.34 16.25 -6.10
N ASP A 85 -24.47 16.97 -6.79
CA ASP A 85 -24.19 18.38 -6.51
C ASP A 85 -25.00 19.26 -7.48
N VAL A 86 -26.01 19.95 -6.95
CA VAL A 86 -26.93 20.80 -7.71
C VAL A 86 -26.33 22.19 -7.83
N THR A 87 -25.78 22.49 -9.01
CA THR A 87 -25.13 23.80 -9.26
C THR A 87 -26.09 24.85 -9.82
N ASN A 88 -27.13 24.43 -10.55
CA ASN A 88 -28.08 25.34 -11.20
C ASN A 88 -29.49 24.74 -11.19
N ALA A 89 -30.49 25.61 -11.10
CA ALA A 89 -31.88 25.22 -11.33
C ALA A 89 -32.09 24.86 -12.80
N ILE A 90 -32.87 23.82 -13.04
CA ILE A 90 -33.19 23.34 -14.38
C ILE A 90 -34.59 23.84 -14.72
N ASP A 91 -34.70 24.67 -15.76
CA ASP A 91 -35.99 25.22 -16.19
C ASP A 91 -36.57 24.38 -17.32
N GLY A 92 -37.38 23.38 -16.97
CA GLY A 92 -38.12 22.53 -17.92
C GLY A 92 -37.36 21.37 -18.57
N ASP A 93 -36.02 21.38 -18.56
CA ASP A 93 -35.21 20.29 -19.11
C ASP A 93 -35.04 19.10 -18.13
N THR A 94 -34.76 17.92 -18.66
CA THR A 94 -34.43 16.71 -17.87
C THR A 94 -33.01 16.27 -18.19
N TYR A 95 -32.17 16.14 -17.16
CA TYR A 95 -30.84 15.55 -17.31
C TYR A 95 -30.92 14.04 -17.11
N ASN A 96 -30.35 13.29 -18.04
CA ASN A 96 -30.25 11.85 -17.96
C ASN A 96 -28.87 11.46 -17.44
N PHE A 97 -28.86 10.77 -16.31
CA PHE A 97 -27.65 10.18 -15.74
C PHE A 97 -27.78 8.66 -15.79
N THR A 98 -26.73 8.00 -16.26
CA THR A 98 -26.65 6.54 -16.27
C THR A 98 -25.56 6.13 -15.29
N VAL A 99 -25.94 5.38 -14.26
CA VAL A 99 -24.99 4.70 -13.39
C VAL A 99 -24.60 3.40 -14.07
N GLY A 100 -23.32 3.26 -14.39
CA GLY A 100 -22.77 2.07 -15.02
C GLY A 100 -21.53 1.59 -14.27
N GLN A 101 -21.10 0.38 -14.60
CA GLN A 101 -19.87 -0.18 -14.07
C GLN A 101 -18.66 0.57 -14.62
N ASP A 102 -17.73 0.95 -13.74
CA ASP A 102 -16.46 1.58 -14.12
C ASP A 102 -15.40 0.52 -14.48
N SER A 103 -15.56 -0.08 -15.66
CA SER A 103 -14.62 -1.08 -16.18
C SER A 103 -13.23 -0.51 -16.45
N ALA A 104 -13.12 0.79 -16.71
CA ALA A 104 -11.84 1.44 -16.99
C ALA A 104 -10.95 1.46 -15.73
N SER A 105 -11.48 1.92 -14.60
CA SER A 105 -10.76 1.90 -13.32
C SER A 105 -10.40 0.49 -12.88
N LEU A 106 -11.30 -0.48 -13.07
CA LEU A 106 -11.02 -1.89 -12.75
C LEU A 106 -9.86 -2.44 -13.59
N LYS A 107 -9.83 -2.17 -14.90
CA LYS A 107 -8.72 -2.58 -15.77
C LYS A 107 -7.39 -1.96 -15.36
N GLU A 108 -7.39 -0.71 -14.92
CA GLU A 108 -6.17 -0.04 -14.44
C GLU A 108 -5.64 -0.73 -13.18
N LYS A 109 -6.52 -1.09 -12.23
CA LYS A 109 -6.13 -1.88 -11.04
C LYS A 109 -5.60 -3.26 -11.38
N VAL A 110 -6.18 -3.94 -12.37
CA VAL A 110 -5.67 -5.23 -12.85
C VAL A 110 -4.30 -5.08 -13.49
N LYS A 111 -4.06 -4.01 -14.27
CA LYS A 111 -2.73 -3.70 -14.83
C LYS A 111 -1.69 -3.46 -13.75
N ASP A 112 -2.04 -2.69 -12.72
CA ASP A 112 -1.17 -2.44 -11.57
C ASP A 112 -0.81 -3.75 -10.86
N PHE A 113 -1.79 -4.62 -10.64
CA PHE A 113 -1.57 -5.94 -10.06
C PHE A 113 -0.64 -6.81 -10.92
N VAL A 114 -0.91 -6.92 -12.23
CA VAL A 114 -0.07 -7.68 -13.17
C VAL A 114 1.35 -7.13 -13.19
N LYS A 115 1.52 -5.81 -13.17
CA LYS A 115 2.83 -5.17 -13.06
C LYS A 115 3.54 -5.55 -11.76
N ALA A 116 2.88 -5.46 -10.62
CA ALA A 116 3.47 -5.78 -9.32
C ALA A 116 3.92 -7.25 -9.25
N TYR A 117 3.10 -8.17 -9.75
CA TYR A 117 3.46 -9.58 -9.85
C TYR A 117 4.66 -9.78 -10.81
N ASN A 118 4.68 -9.12 -11.97
CA ASN A 118 5.80 -9.23 -12.92
C ASN A 118 7.11 -8.67 -12.37
N ASP A 119 7.04 -7.59 -11.59
CA ASP A 119 8.21 -7.05 -10.89
C ASP A 119 8.74 -8.06 -9.85
N LEU A 120 7.84 -8.74 -9.12
CA LEU A 120 8.21 -9.85 -8.22
C LEU A 120 8.81 -11.04 -8.98
N ALA A 121 8.21 -11.46 -10.09
CA ALA A 121 8.70 -12.56 -10.93
C ALA A 121 10.11 -12.27 -11.46
N LYS A 122 10.37 -11.06 -11.96
CA LYS A 122 11.69 -10.63 -12.40
C LYS A 122 12.71 -10.61 -11.27
N PHE A 123 12.30 -10.15 -10.08
CA PHE A 123 13.15 -10.20 -8.90
C PHE A 123 13.50 -11.65 -8.52
N TYR A 124 12.50 -12.54 -8.49
CA TYR A 124 12.68 -13.96 -8.21
C TYR A 124 13.63 -14.62 -9.22
N ASP A 125 13.38 -14.44 -10.53
CA ASP A 125 14.20 -15.02 -11.59
C ASP A 125 15.65 -14.55 -11.48
N LYS A 126 15.86 -13.25 -11.28
CA LYS A 126 17.20 -12.67 -11.14
C LYS A 126 17.95 -13.22 -9.91
N GLU A 127 17.30 -13.23 -8.74
CA GLU A 127 17.97 -13.56 -7.49
C GLU A 127 18.12 -15.07 -7.27
N THR A 128 17.34 -15.90 -7.97
CA THR A 128 17.40 -17.37 -7.85
C THR A 128 18.07 -18.07 -9.04
N ALA A 129 18.32 -17.37 -10.14
CA ALA A 129 18.98 -17.92 -11.32
C ALA A 129 20.34 -18.54 -11.00
N VAL A 130 20.62 -19.65 -11.68
CA VAL A 130 21.93 -20.29 -11.72
C VAL A 130 22.29 -20.49 -13.18
N THR A 131 23.38 -19.89 -13.61
CA THR A 131 23.99 -20.11 -14.92
C THR A 131 25.37 -20.76 -14.74
N GLU A 132 26.02 -21.13 -15.83
CA GLU A 132 27.38 -21.69 -15.78
C GLU A 132 28.39 -20.73 -15.13
N THR A 133 28.15 -19.42 -15.22
CA THR A 133 29.11 -18.36 -14.83
C THR A 133 28.60 -17.44 -13.73
N SER A 134 27.32 -17.56 -13.33
CA SER A 134 26.70 -16.68 -12.35
C SER A 134 25.72 -17.42 -11.45
N ARG A 135 25.63 -16.97 -10.21
CA ARG A 135 24.69 -17.50 -9.22
C ARG A 135 24.03 -16.33 -8.50
N GLY A 136 22.69 -16.28 -8.56
CA GLY A 136 21.89 -15.31 -7.83
C GLY A 136 22.07 -15.46 -6.31
N LYS A 137 21.87 -14.37 -5.56
CA LYS A 137 22.14 -14.36 -4.10
C LYS A 137 21.22 -15.30 -3.32
N LEU A 138 20.03 -15.55 -3.85
CA LEU A 138 19.01 -16.43 -3.27
C LEU A 138 18.93 -17.78 -4.00
N ALA A 139 19.93 -18.10 -4.84
CA ALA A 139 19.97 -19.36 -5.56
C ALA A 139 20.04 -20.57 -4.61
N GLY A 140 18.96 -21.36 -4.61
CA GLY A 140 18.78 -22.52 -3.73
C GLY A 140 18.11 -22.19 -2.39
N ASN A 141 17.69 -20.94 -2.16
CA ASN A 141 16.91 -20.59 -0.98
C ASN A 141 15.51 -21.21 -1.07
N PHE A 142 15.23 -22.16 -0.17
CA PHE A 142 13.97 -22.89 -0.14
C PHE A 142 12.77 -21.99 0.18
N LEU A 143 12.91 -21.07 1.14
CA LEU A 143 11.83 -20.17 1.55
C LEU A 143 11.38 -19.30 0.37
N VAL A 144 12.31 -18.67 -0.33
CA VAL A 144 12.02 -17.80 -1.49
C VAL A 144 11.33 -18.59 -2.60
N ARG A 145 11.79 -19.81 -2.89
CA ARG A 145 11.16 -20.70 -3.87
C ARG A 145 9.75 -21.11 -3.47
N SER A 146 9.56 -21.48 -2.19
CA SER A 146 8.25 -21.86 -1.66
C SER A 146 7.26 -20.71 -1.78
N LEU A 147 7.63 -19.51 -1.33
CA LEU A 147 6.75 -18.35 -1.37
C LEU A 147 6.37 -17.97 -2.79
N PHE A 148 7.32 -17.99 -3.73
CA PHE A 148 7.00 -17.71 -5.13
C PHE A 148 6.05 -18.76 -5.71
N GLN A 149 6.26 -20.03 -5.39
CA GLN A 149 5.36 -21.12 -5.79
C GLN A 149 3.97 -20.98 -5.16
N ASP A 150 3.89 -20.58 -3.89
CA ASP A 150 2.62 -20.36 -3.19
C ASP A 150 1.79 -19.26 -3.85
N VAL A 151 2.42 -18.12 -4.22
CA VAL A 151 1.76 -17.06 -5.00
C VAL A 151 1.30 -17.59 -6.36
N ARG A 152 2.18 -18.32 -7.06
CA ARG A 152 1.85 -18.89 -8.38
C ARG A 152 0.71 -19.90 -8.32
N THR A 153 0.61 -20.68 -7.25
CA THR A 153 -0.48 -21.64 -7.04
C THR A 153 -1.77 -20.91 -6.67
N ALA A 154 -1.72 -19.90 -5.81
CA ALA A 154 -2.89 -19.09 -5.47
C ALA A 154 -3.51 -18.40 -6.71
N LEU A 155 -2.69 -18.05 -7.71
CA LEU A 155 -3.15 -17.49 -8.99
C LEU A 155 -3.74 -18.51 -9.98
N GLN A 156 -3.58 -19.80 -9.72
CA GLN A 156 -4.23 -20.86 -10.51
C GLN A 156 -5.58 -21.25 -9.94
N GLU A 157 -5.87 -20.84 -8.70
CA GLU A 157 -7.15 -21.04 -8.06
C GLU A 157 -8.17 -20.04 -8.62
N GLY A 158 -9.40 -20.48 -8.80
CA GLY A 158 -10.51 -19.68 -9.28
C GLY A 158 -11.78 -20.03 -8.52
N THR A 159 -12.89 -19.47 -8.96
CA THR A 159 -14.21 -19.84 -8.47
C THR A 159 -14.67 -21.15 -9.13
N ALA A 160 -15.88 -21.59 -8.81
CA ALA A 160 -16.50 -22.74 -9.48
C ALA A 160 -16.71 -22.51 -11.00
N ASN A 161 -16.88 -21.26 -11.44
CA ASN A 161 -17.30 -20.95 -12.81
C ASN A 161 -16.30 -20.10 -13.60
N LEU A 162 -15.33 -19.46 -12.93
CA LEU A 162 -14.38 -18.55 -13.56
C LEU A 162 -12.98 -18.72 -12.99
N THR A 163 -11.99 -18.71 -13.87
CA THR A 163 -10.56 -18.69 -13.53
C THR A 163 -9.92 -17.39 -14.00
N LEU A 164 -8.80 -17.00 -13.40
CA LEU A 164 -8.01 -15.85 -13.85
C LEU A 164 -7.64 -15.95 -15.33
N GLY A 165 -7.30 -17.16 -15.81
CA GLY A 165 -7.04 -17.43 -17.22
C GLY A 165 -8.23 -17.05 -18.11
N GLN A 166 -9.44 -17.51 -17.76
CA GLN A 166 -10.67 -17.18 -18.50
C GLN A 166 -11.02 -15.69 -18.42
N ALA A 167 -10.64 -15.01 -17.33
CA ALA A 167 -10.77 -13.56 -17.18
C ALA A 167 -9.64 -12.77 -17.88
N GLY A 168 -8.76 -13.41 -18.65
CA GLY A 168 -7.71 -12.77 -19.43
C GLY A 168 -6.37 -12.59 -18.71
N ILE A 169 -6.20 -13.14 -17.50
CA ILE A 169 -4.95 -13.07 -16.72
C ILE A 169 -4.28 -14.44 -16.70
N SER A 170 -3.12 -14.56 -17.33
CA SER A 170 -2.46 -15.86 -17.51
C SER A 170 -0.95 -15.74 -17.63
N THR A 171 -0.21 -16.84 -17.44
CA THR A 171 1.26 -16.88 -17.61
C THR A 171 1.68 -17.21 -19.05
N GLY A 172 0.87 -16.79 -20.02
CA GLY A 172 0.94 -17.18 -21.44
C GLY A 172 -0.45 -17.56 -21.97
N ALA A 173 -0.61 -17.57 -23.29
CA ALA A 173 -1.92 -17.84 -23.92
C ALA A 173 -2.51 -19.17 -23.42
N ILE A 174 -3.83 -19.19 -23.17
CA ILE A 174 -4.54 -20.39 -22.71
C ILE A 174 -4.29 -21.54 -23.71
N GLY A 175 -3.86 -22.70 -23.21
CA GLY A 175 -3.50 -23.85 -24.04
C GLY A 175 -2.07 -23.86 -24.60
N SER A 176 -1.23 -22.91 -24.19
CA SER A 176 0.21 -22.91 -24.52
C SER A 176 0.91 -24.17 -24.00
N SER A 177 1.92 -24.65 -24.72
CA SER A 177 2.77 -25.73 -24.24
C SER A 177 3.50 -25.34 -22.95
N VAL A 178 3.79 -26.30 -22.07
CA VAL A 178 4.50 -26.06 -20.80
C VAL A 178 5.83 -25.31 -21.01
N SER A 179 6.48 -25.53 -22.14
CA SER A 179 7.72 -24.86 -22.56
C SER A 179 7.58 -23.38 -22.91
N ALA A 180 6.36 -22.89 -23.17
CA ALA A 180 6.07 -21.48 -23.48
C ALA A 180 5.52 -20.72 -22.25
N ILE A 181 5.33 -21.40 -21.12
CA ILE A 181 4.87 -20.81 -19.87
C ILE A 181 6.02 -20.03 -19.23
N THR A 182 5.80 -18.75 -18.94
CA THR A 182 6.77 -17.91 -18.22
C THR A 182 6.40 -17.80 -16.73
N ASN A 183 7.26 -17.11 -15.96
CA ASN A 183 6.93 -16.69 -14.61
C ASN A 183 6.12 -15.39 -14.57
N GLU A 184 5.96 -14.70 -15.71
CA GLU A 184 5.28 -13.41 -15.84
C GLU A 184 3.81 -13.60 -16.25
N LEU A 185 2.93 -12.73 -15.77
CA LEU A 185 1.54 -12.60 -16.18
C LEU A 185 1.39 -11.69 -17.41
N THR A 186 0.46 -12.06 -18.27
CA THR A 186 -0.10 -11.27 -19.36
C THR A 186 -1.55 -10.93 -19.06
N PHE A 187 -2.01 -9.79 -19.58
CA PHE A 187 -3.38 -9.32 -19.42
C PHE A 187 -4.05 -9.09 -20.78
N ASP A 188 -5.08 -9.87 -21.07
CA ASP A 188 -5.99 -9.70 -22.20
C ASP A 188 -7.20 -8.86 -21.77
N GLU A 189 -7.16 -7.58 -22.12
CA GLU A 189 -8.24 -6.64 -21.79
C GLU A 189 -9.58 -7.03 -22.43
N ALA A 190 -9.58 -7.66 -23.61
CA ALA A 190 -10.82 -8.02 -24.29
C ALA A 190 -11.49 -9.23 -23.61
N ALA A 191 -10.70 -10.22 -23.19
CA ALA A 191 -11.20 -11.34 -22.39
C ALA A 191 -11.73 -10.86 -21.04
N PHE A 192 -11.05 -9.91 -20.40
CA PHE A 192 -11.50 -9.30 -19.15
C PHE A 192 -12.80 -8.52 -19.33
N ASP A 193 -12.90 -7.65 -20.35
CA ASP A 193 -14.11 -6.90 -20.65
C ASP A 193 -15.30 -7.84 -20.93
N ALA A 194 -15.06 -8.96 -21.61
CA ALA A 194 -16.07 -9.99 -21.85
C ALA A 194 -16.50 -10.71 -20.56
N ALA A 195 -15.56 -11.08 -19.69
CA ALA A 195 -15.86 -11.70 -18.40
C ALA A 195 -16.69 -10.76 -17.51
N LEU A 196 -16.30 -9.48 -17.45
CA LEU A 196 -16.96 -8.45 -16.68
C LEU A 196 -18.38 -8.17 -17.19
N ALA A 197 -18.57 -8.12 -18.52
CA ALA A 197 -19.88 -7.92 -19.11
C ALA A 197 -20.83 -9.11 -18.90
N ASN A 198 -20.28 -10.33 -18.80
CA ASN A 198 -21.07 -11.54 -18.58
C ASN A 198 -21.54 -11.68 -17.13
N ASP A 199 -20.61 -11.55 -16.17
CA ASP A 199 -20.93 -11.65 -14.74
C ASP A 199 -19.95 -10.82 -13.89
N PRO A 200 -20.31 -9.55 -13.57
CA PRO A 200 -19.52 -8.70 -12.70
C PRO A 200 -19.26 -9.29 -11.30
N THR A 201 -20.23 -10.01 -10.75
CA THR A 201 -20.18 -10.53 -9.37
C THR A 201 -19.24 -11.72 -9.31
N GLU A 202 -19.23 -12.55 -10.35
CA GLU A 202 -18.30 -13.67 -10.44
C GLU A 202 -16.85 -13.18 -10.64
N VAL A 203 -16.64 -12.09 -11.40
CA VAL A 203 -15.31 -11.46 -11.51
C VAL A 203 -14.87 -10.90 -10.16
N GLU A 204 -15.74 -10.22 -9.41
CA GLU A 204 -15.43 -9.75 -8.06
C GLU A 204 -15.03 -10.92 -7.13
N SER A 205 -15.85 -11.96 -7.07
CA SER A 205 -15.60 -13.18 -6.29
C SER A 205 -14.28 -13.88 -6.66
N LEU A 206 -13.93 -13.88 -7.95
CA LEU A 206 -12.66 -14.40 -8.44
C LEU A 206 -11.47 -13.65 -7.85
N PHE A 207 -11.48 -12.32 -7.89
CA PHE A 207 -10.39 -11.52 -7.32
C PHE A 207 -10.34 -11.60 -5.80
N ASP A 208 -11.50 -11.61 -5.13
CA ASP A 208 -11.56 -11.79 -3.68
C ASP A 208 -10.95 -13.12 -3.25
N THR A 209 -11.28 -14.20 -3.96
CA THR A 209 -10.70 -15.53 -3.72
C THR A 209 -9.20 -15.53 -3.96
N ALA A 210 -8.76 -15.04 -5.13
CA ALA A 210 -7.34 -15.00 -5.49
C ALA A 210 -6.52 -14.19 -4.48
N PHE A 211 -6.98 -12.99 -4.11
CA PHE A 211 -6.27 -12.13 -3.16
C PHE A 211 -6.28 -12.71 -1.75
N THR A 212 -7.40 -13.24 -1.28
CA THR A 212 -7.47 -13.93 0.01
C THR A 212 -6.44 -15.05 0.09
N ASN A 213 -6.33 -15.86 -0.97
CA ASN A 213 -5.38 -16.97 -1.00
C ASN A 213 -3.94 -16.47 -1.06
N ILE A 214 -3.64 -15.42 -1.82
CA ILE A 214 -2.31 -14.80 -1.84
C ILE A 214 -1.93 -14.25 -0.46
N PHE A 215 -2.81 -13.47 0.18
CA PHE A 215 -2.55 -12.89 1.50
C PHE A 215 -2.36 -13.97 2.57
N ASN A 216 -3.22 -14.98 2.61
CA ASN A 216 -3.09 -16.11 3.54
C ASN A 216 -1.73 -16.84 3.42
N LYS A 217 -1.12 -16.84 2.23
CA LYS A 217 0.20 -17.44 1.99
C LYS A 217 1.35 -16.50 2.30
N LEU A 218 1.20 -15.21 1.97
CA LEU A 218 2.27 -14.24 2.09
C LEU A 218 2.37 -13.61 3.47
N ASP A 219 1.24 -13.31 4.14
CA ASP A 219 1.23 -12.59 5.42
C ASP A 219 2.12 -13.26 6.47
N PRO A 220 2.05 -14.59 6.71
CA PRO A 220 2.92 -15.23 7.70
C PRO A 220 4.43 -15.13 7.36
N ALA A 221 4.76 -14.87 6.10
CA ALA A 221 6.13 -14.74 5.65
C ALA A 221 6.63 -13.30 5.67
N THR A 222 5.77 -12.33 5.35
CA THR A 222 6.09 -10.91 5.17
C THR A 222 5.89 -10.06 6.43
N GLU A 223 5.28 -10.62 7.49
CA GLU A 223 5.17 -9.95 8.79
C GLU A 223 6.52 -9.39 9.27
N ALA A 224 6.54 -8.10 9.61
CA ALA A 224 7.78 -7.34 9.72
C ALA A 224 8.72 -7.81 10.83
N VAL A 225 8.17 -8.39 11.91
CA VAL A 225 8.95 -8.78 13.10
C VAL A 225 9.00 -10.31 13.25
N THR A 226 7.86 -10.97 13.12
CA THR A 226 7.74 -12.42 13.38
C THR A 226 7.61 -13.25 12.12
N GLY A 227 7.59 -12.62 10.95
CA GLY A 227 7.45 -13.33 9.69
C GLY A 227 8.64 -14.25 9.39
N LEU A 228 8.41 -15.23 8.53
CA LEU A 228 9.45 -16.18 8.11
C LEU A 228 10.67 -15.47 7.50
N ILE A 229 10.45 -14.39 6.74
CA ILE A 229 11.54 -13.59 6.14
C ILE A 229 12.34 -12.87 7.24
N ALA A 230 11.67 -12.19 8.18
CA ALA A 230 12.32 -11.48 9.28
C ALA A 230 13.14 -12.44 10.17
N THR A 231 12.57 -13.61 10.47
CA THR A 231 13.24 -14.66 11.24
C THR A 231 14.47 -15.22 10.50
N SER A 232 14.36 -15.43 9.18
CA SER A 232 15.47 -15.85 8.34
C SER A 232 16.60 -14.82 8.31
N ILE A 233 16.27 -13.53 8.20
CA ILE A 233 17.24 -12.43 8.25
C ILE A 233 17.98 -12.44 9.60
N THR A 234 17.26 -12.53 10.70
CA THR A 234 17.84 -12.55 12.05
C THR A 234 18.79 -13.74 12.22
N SER A 235 18.39 -14.93 11.79
CA SER A 235 19.22 -16.14 11.83
C SER A 235 20.52 -15.99 11.03
N VAL A 236 20.45 -15.38 9.84
CA VAL A 236 21.66 -15.10 9.03
C VAL A 236 22.55 -14.05 9.71
N GLN A 237 21.98 -13.03 10.35
CA GLN A 237 22.74 -12.02 11.10
C GLN A 237 23.46 -12.64 12.31
N ASP A 238 22.81 -13.55 13.04
CA ASP A 238 23.42 -14.28 14.14
C ASP A 238 24.59 -15.16 13.66
N GLN A 239 24.41 -15.83 12.52
CA GLN A 239 25.48 -16.62 11.90
C GLN A 239 26.68 -15.76 11.50
N ILE A 240 26.44 -14.56 10.94
CA ILE A 240 27.49 -13.60 10.61
C ILE A 240 28.26 -13.20 11.88
N SER A 241 27.55 -12.83 12.95
CA SER A 241 28.19 -12.45 14.22
C SER A 241 29.05 -13.58 14.80
N GLN A 242 28.56 -14.82 14.78
CA GLN A 242 29.35 -15.98 15.24
C GLN A 242 30.58 -16.24 14.37
N LEU A 243 30.51 -16.01 13.06
CA LEU A 243 31.64 -16.14 12.16
C LEU A 243 32.68 -15.04 12.41
N ASP A 244 32.24 -13.80 12.63
CA ASP A 244 33.13 -12.69 12.97
C ASP A 244 33.92 -12.96 14.25
N ASP A 245 33.24 -13.44 15.30
CA ASP A 245 33.87 -13.88 16.55
C ASP A 245 34.92 -14.97 16.34
N ARG A 246 34.65 -15.92 15.43
CA ARG A 246 35.60 -16.99 15.10
C ARG A 246 36.81 -16.45 14.35
N ILE A 247 36.61 -15.50 13.45
CA ILE A 247 37.68 -14.83 12.71
C ILE A 247 38.57 -14.08 13.69
N GLN A 248 38.01 -13.31 14.63
CA GLN A 248 38.80 -12.58 15.62
C GLN A 248 39.67 -13.51 16.47
N ARG A 249 39.09 -14.58 17.02
CA ARG A 249 39.87 -15.58 17.77
C ARG A 249 40.98 -16.24 16.94
N ALA A 250 40.76 -16.42 15.64
CA ALA A 250 41.78 -16.96 14.75
C ALA A 250 42.93 -15.95 14.52
N LEU A 251 42.60 -14.66 14.33
CA LEU A 251 43.58 -13.59 14.19
C LEU A 251 44.44 -13.43 15.45
N ASP A 252 43.83 -13.44 16.64
CA ASP A 252 44.55 -13.37 17.92
C ASP A 252 45.55 -14.53 18.09
N ARG A 253 45.15 -15.73 17.67
CA ARG A 253 46.03 -16.91 17.70
C ARG A 253 47.20 -16.77 16.74
N ILE A 254 46.96 -16.28 15.52
CA ILE A 254 48.02 -16.02 14.53
C ILE A 254 49.01 -14.99 15.08
N GLU A 255 48.53 -13.90 15.67
CA GLU A 255 49.40 -12.87 16.25
C GLU A 255 50.23 -13.41 17.42
N THR A 256 49.62 -14.21 18.29
CA THR A 256 50.36 -14.87 19.39
C THR A 256 51.45 -15.80 18.84
N GLN A 257 51.17 -16.57 17.79
CA GLN A 257 52.16 -17.43 17.14
C GLN A 257 53.29 -16.61 16.49
N ARG A 258 52.97 -15.47 15.88
CA ARG A 258 53.95 -14.54 15.32
C ARG A 258 54.90 -14.05 16.41
N GLN A 259 54.37 -13.55 17.53
CA GLN A 259 55.17 -13.07 18.67
C GLN A 259 56.06 -14.16 19.29
N ILE A 260 55.54 -15.39 19.44
CA ILE A 260 56.33 -16.52 19.93
C ILE A 260 57.49 -16.84 18.97
N SER A 261 57.21 -16.84 17.67
CA SER A 261 58.23 -17.10 16.64
C SER A 261 59.30 -16.02 16.61
N GLU A 262 58.90 -14.75 16.76
CA GLU A 262 59.80 -13.59 16.83
C GLU A 262 60.72 -13.67 18.06
N LYS A 263 60.17 -14.00 19.24
CA LYS A 263 60.97 -14.23 20.47
C LYS A 263 61.96 -15.39 20.31
N ARG A 264 61.54 -16.50 19.68
CA ARG A 264 62.43 -17.63 19.41
C ARG A 264 63.56 -17.25 18.47
N PHE A 265 63.26 -16.48 17.43
CA PHE A 265 64.26 -15.99 16.49
C PHE A 265 65.31 -15.10 17.18
N ILE A 266 64.88 -14.12 17.98
CA ILE A 266 65.79 -13.26 18.77
C ILE A 266 66.66 -14.10 19.71
N ALA A 267 66.08 -15.09 20.40
CA ALA A 267 66.84 -15.97 21.28
C ALA A 267 67.88 -16.81 20.51
N MET A 268 67.55 -17.27 19.30
CA MET A 268 68.51 -17.97 18.42
C MET A 268 69.63 -17.03 17.97
N GLU A 269 69.34 -15.77 17.63
CA GLU A 269 70.37 -14.78 17.29
C GLU A 269 71.33 -14.54 18.46
N ASP A 270 70.82 -14.41 19.69
CA ASP A 270 71.66 -14.26 20.88
C ASP A 270 72.58 -15.46 21.10
N VAL A 271 72.06 -16.67 20.89
CA VAL A 271 72.87 -17.90 20.96
C VAL A 271 73.96 -17.90 19.88
N ILE A 272 73.63 -17.54 18.64
CA ILE A 272 74.61 -17.43 17.55
C ILE A 272 75.68 -16.38 17.88
N ARG A 273 75.32 -15.20 18.39
CA ARG A 273 76.28 -14.16 18.81
C ARG A 273 77.20 -14.67 19.92
N ARG A 274 76.68 -15.41 20.89
CA ARG A 274 77.50 -16.05 21.94
C ARG A 274 78.47 -17.07 21.33
N PHE A 275 78.02 -17.94 20.44
CA PHE A 275 78.89 -18.89 19.74
C PHE A 275 79.98 -18.20 18.91
N GLN A 276 79.65 -17.13 18.18
CA GLN A 276 80.60 -16.33 17.41
C GLN A 276 81.63 -15.65 18.33
N SER A 277 81.20 -15.09 19.48
CA SER A 277 82.12 -14.50 20.47
C SER A 277 83.05 -15.54 21.14
N GLN A 278 82.61 -16.79 21.27
CA GLN A 278 83.42 -17.90 21.79
C GLN A 278 84.44 -18.40 20.75
N THR A 279 84.06 -18.42 19.46
CA THR A 279 84.99 -18.79 18.38
C THR A 279 86.07 -17.74 18.14
N VAL A 280 85.78 -16.45 18.39
CA VAL A 280 86.78 -15.37 18.34
C VAL A 280 87.70 -15.37 19.58
N ASN A 281 87.24 -15.90 20.73
CA ASN A 281 88.02 -15.99 21.98
C ASN A 281 88.74 -17.33 22.20
N LEU A 282 88.70 -18.27 21.24
CA LEU A 282 89.57 -19.43 21.24
C LEU A 282 90.98 -18.96 20.83
N PRO A 283 91.97 -18.88 21.74
CA PRO A 283 93.33 -18.57 21.36
C PRO A 283 93.83 -19.71 20.49
N THR A 284 94.54 -19.37 19.43
CA THR A 284 95.37 -20.29 18.64
C THR A 284 96.28 -21.09 19.58
N PHE A 285 95.82 -22.27 20.02
CA PHE A 285 96.68 -23.24 20.69
C PHE A 285 97.48 -23.94 19.60
N ARG A 286 98.75 -23.56 19.52
CA ARG A 286 99.83 -24.27 18.81
C ARG A 286 100.08 -25.64 19.43
#